data_AF-A0A9E5NSF2-F1
#
_entry.id   AF-A0A9E5NSF2-F1
#
_cell.length_a   1.000
_cell.length_b   1.000
_cell.length_c   1.000
_cell.angle_alpha   90.00
_cell.angle_beta   90.00
_cell.angle_gamma   90.00
#
_symmetry.space_group_name_H-M   'P 1'
#
loop_
_entity.id
_entity.type
_entity.pdbx_description
1 polymer ?
#
loop_
_entity_poly.entity_id
_entity_poly.type
_entity_poly.pdbx_seq_one_letter_code
_entity_poly.pdbx_strand_id
1 'polypeptide(L)'
;APEEVGEAVRRSATSDLAGLDLDESSSMGYTVRAMTAGLWAFLNAGEFETTLLDVIRAGGDTDTNGAVAGAVLGAKFGASAIPRRWIERLPDADGLKALADRLLDAARA
;
A
#
# COMPACT_ATOMS: atom_id res chain seq x y z
N ALA A 1 17.41 -13.29 -5.73
CA ALA A 1 15.98 -13.02 -5.98
C ALA A 1 15.05 -13.76 -5.01
N PRO A 2 15.03 -15.11 -4.87
CA PRO A 2 14.09 -15.77 -3.95
C PRO A 2 14.37 -15.51 -2.46
N GLU A 3 15.65 -15.47 -2.08
CA GLU A 3 16.07 -15.23 -0.69
C GLU A 3 15.68 -13.83 -0.20
N GLU A 4 15.88 -12.82 -1.04
CA GLU A 4 15.61 -11.42 -0.75
C GLU A 4 14.10 -11.16 -0.59
N VAL A 5 13.27 -11.79 -1.43
CA VAL A 5 11.81 -11.79 -1.28
C VAL A 5 11.41 -12.50 0.03
N GLY A 6 12.03 -13.64 0.35
CA GLY A 6 11.78 -14.34 1.61
C GLY A 6 12.13 -13.49 2.84
N GLU A 7 13.22 -12.71 2.76
CA GLU A 7 13.61 -11.78 3.81
C GLU A 7 12.63 -10.61 3.93
N ALA A 8 12.24 -10.00 2.82
CA ALA A 8 11.19 -8.99 2.80
C ALA A 8 9.89 -9.46 3.47
N VAL A 9 9.44 -10.67 3.16
CA VAL A 9 8.27 -11.28 3.81
C VAL A 9 8.47 -11.40 5.32
N ARG A 10 9.62 -11.91 5.79
CA ARG A 10 9.91 -11.99 7.23
C ARG A 10 9.92 -10.61 7.89
N ARG A 11 10.59 -9.63 7.27
CA ARG A 11 10.67 -8.26 7.79
C ARG A 11 9.28 -7.63 7.89
N SER A 12 8.40 -7.83 6.91
CA SER A 12 7.04 -7.28 6.94
C SER A 12 6.17 -7.77 8.11
N ALA A 13 6.53 -8.89 8.76
CA ALA A 13 5.80 -9.42 9.92
C ALA A 13 6.15 -8.71 11.25
N THR A 14 7.13 -7.81 11.26
CA THR A 14 7.41 -6.96 12.43
C THR A 14 6.30 -5.93 12.64
N SER A 15 6.07 -5.52 13.88
CA SER A 15 5.21 -4.37 14.20
C SER A 15 5.92 -3.02 14.03
N ASP A 16 7.25 -3.02 13.96
CA ASP A 16 8.05 -1.80 13.85
C ASP A 16 8.32 -1.40 12.39
N LEU A 17 7.61 -0.39 11.90
CA LEU A 17 7.76 0.14 10.55
C LEU A 17 9.16 0.72 10.30
N ALA A 18 9.81 1.30 11.31
CA ALA A 18 11.14 1.90 11.14
C ALA A 18 12.17 0.83 10.74
N GLY A 19 12.02 -0.39 11.26
CA GLY A 19 12.84 -1.54 10.92
C GLY A 19 12.69 -2.05 9.48
N LEU A 20 11.91 -1.40 8.61
CA LEU A 20 11.86 -1.68 7.17
C LEU A 20 12.81 -0.78 6.34
N ASP A 21 13.38 0.26 6.94
CA ASP A 21 14.30 1.22 6.33
C ASP A 21 13.77 1.79 5.00
N LEU A 22 12.47 2.15 4.94
CA LEU A 22 11.84 2.56 3.67
C LEU A 22 12.51 3.78 3.01
N ASP A 23 13.21 4.59 3.79
CA ASP A 23 13.96 5.78 3.39
C ASP A 23 15.44 5.52 3.02
N GLU A 24 15.89 4.26 3.00
CA GLU A 24 17.27 3.91 2.63
C GLU A 24 17.59 4.31 1.17
N SER A 25 18.38 5.37 1.05
CA SER A 25 18.68 6.07 -0.20
C SER A 25 19.28 5.18 -1.29
N SER A 26 20.08 4.18 -0.93
CA SER A 26 20.77 3.29 -1.87
C SER A 26 19.85 2.32 -2.62
N SER A 27 18.59 2.23 -2.21
CA SER A 27 17.60 1.29 -2.78
C SER A 27 16.20 1.90 -2.89
N MET A 28 16.15 3.23 -2.98
CA MET A 28 14.94 3.98 -3.33
C MET A 28 14.45 3.52 -4.71
N GLY A 29 13.14 3.28 -4.87
CA GLY A 29 12.59 2.73 -6.11
C GLY A 29 12.68 1.22 -6.28
N TYR A 30 13.26 0.49 -5.31
CA TYR A 30 13.36 -0.97 -5.43
C TYR A 30 12.02 -1.67 -5.16
N THR A 31 11.55 -2.47 -6.11
CA THR A 31 10.23 -3.12 -6.05
C THR A 31 10.02 -3.96 -4.79
N VAL A 32 11.05 -4.65 -4.29
CA VAL A 32 10.95 -5.45 -3.06
C VAL A 32 10.62 -4.58 -1.85
N ARG A 33 11.08 -3.31 -1.83
CA ARG A 33 10.80 -2.35 -0.76
C ARG A 33 9.33 -1.94 -0.74
N ALA A 34 8.77 -1.58 -1.89
CA ALA A 34 7.34 -1.26 -2.02
C ALA A 34 6.44 -2.46 -1.69
N MET A 35 6.83 -3.66 -2.12
CA MET A 35 6.16 -4.91 -1.74
C MET A 35 6.19 -5.12 -0.22
N THR A 36 7.34 -4.90 0.43
CA THR A 36 7.49 -5.03 1.89
C THR A 36 6.58 -4.05 2.62
N ALA A 37 6.49 -2.79 2.16
CA ALA A 37 5.57 -1.79 2.71
C ALA A 37 4.10 -2.23 2.60
N GLY A 38 3.70 -2.76 1.44
CA GLY A 38 2.35 -3.30 1.24
C GLY A 38 2.02 -4.48 2.14
N LEU A 39 2.93 -5.43 2.28
CA LEU A 39 2.76 -6.59 3.17
C LEU A 39 2.73 -6.17 4.63
N TRP A 40 3.59 -5.24 5.04
CA TRP A 40 3.59 -4.72 6.40
C TRP A 40 2.27 -4.02 6.72
N ALA A 41 1.77 -3.20 5.80
CA ALA A 41 0.47 -2.55 5.94
C ALA A 41 -0.66 -3.59 6.06
N PHE A 42 -0.64 -4.65 5.26
CA PHE A 42 -1.62 -5.74 5.38
C PHE A 42 -1.62 -6.39 6.76
N LEU A 43 -0.44 -6.74 7.27
CA LEU A 43 -0.27 -7.50 8.50
C LEU A 43 -0.54 -6.64 9.75
N ASN A 44 -0.18 -5.36 9.72
CA ASN A 44 -0.20 -4.49 10.90
C ASN A 44 -1.35 -3.48 10.92
N ALA A 45 -2.10 -3.30 9.83
CA ALA A 45 -3.14 -2.28 9.81
C ALA A 45 -4.31 -2.56 10.75
N GLY A 46 -4.58 -1.58 11.62
CA GLY A 46 -5.83 -1.44 12.36
C GLY A 46 -6.90 -0.64 11.59
N GLU A 47 -6.49 0.39 10.84
CA GLU A 47 -7.39 1.24 10.04
C GLU A 47 -6.70 1.71 8.74
N PHE A 48 -7.48 1.97 7.69
CA PHE A 48 -6.95 2.39 6.39
C PHE A 48 -6.13 3.68 6.47
N GLU A 49 -6.72 4.74 7.04
CA GLU A 49 -6.14 6.07 7.01
C GLU A 49 -4.85 6.16 7.82
N THR A 50 -4.87 5.66 9.07
CA THR A 50 -3.73 5.76 9.98
C THR A 50 -2.54 4.97 9.45
N THR A 51 -2.76 3.72 9.03
CA THR A 51 -1.68 2.88 8.51
C THR A 51 -1.11 3.39 7.19
N LEU A 52 -1.93 3.91 6.27
CA LEU A 52 -1.42 4.49 5.03
C LEU A 52 -0.56 5.74 5.31
N LEU A 53 -0.99 6.58 6.26
CA LEU A 53 -0.22 7.75 6.67
C LEU A 53 1.10 7.36 7.33
N ASP A 54 1.15 6.27 8.10
CA ASP A 54 2.39 5.78 8.70
C ASP A 54 3.40 5.34 7.62
N VAL A 55 2.95 4.61 6.59
CA VAL A 55 3.78 4.23 5.45
C VAL A 55 4.32 5.46 4.70
N ILE A 56 3.49 6.48 4.46
CA ILE A 56 3.93 7.72 3.79
C ILE A 56 4.95 8.48 4.65
N ARG A 57 4.73 8.54 5.97
CA ARG A 57 5.62 9.23 6.92
C ARG A 57 6.97 8.53 7.07
N ALA A 58 7.05 7.23 6.80
CA ALA A 58 8.30 6.48 6.80
C ALA A 58 9.27 6.88 5.67
N GLY A 59 8.84 7.73 4.72
CA GLY A 59 9.74 8.35 3.75
C GLY A 59 10.16 7.42 2.59
N GLY A 60 11.27 7.79 1.96
CA GLY A 60 11.78 7.12 0.77
C GLY A 60 10.95 7.38 -0.48
N ASP A 61 10.63 6.31 -1.21
CA ASP A 61 9.77 6.34 -2.39
C ASP A 61 8.28 6.36 -1.96
N THR A 62 7.88 7.48 -1.37
CA THR A 62 6.61 7.59 -0.64
C THR A 62 5.37 7.39 -1.51
N ASP A 63 5.40 7.82 -2.77
CA ASP A 63 4.30 7.65 -3.72
C ASP A 63 4.18 6.18 -4.14
N THR A 64 5.28 5.49 -4.44
CA THR A 64 5.24 4.06 -4.77
C THR A 64 4.86 3.20 -3.58
N ASN A 65 5.47 3.44 -2.40
CA ASN A 65 5.15 2.74 -1.17
C ASN A 65 3.68 2.96 -0.77
N GLY A 66 3.21 4.21 -0.85
CA GLY A 66 1.83 4.59 -0.58
C GLY A 66 0.84 3.99 -1.57
N ALA A 67 1.17 3.92 -2.85
CA ALA A 67 0.31 3.29 -3.86
C ALA A 67 0.13 1.79 -3.61
N VAL A 68 1.22 1.07 -3.33
CA VAL A 68 1.17 -0.37 -3.05
C VAL A 68 0.45 -0.65 -1.73
N ALA A 69 0.79 0.07 -0.65
CA ALA A 69 0.10 -0.06 0.62
C ALA A 69 -1.38 0.30 0.50
N GLY A 70 -1.72 1.38 -0.19
CA GLY A 70 -3.10 1.83 -0.40
C GLY A 70 -3.94 0.82 -1.16
N ALA A 71 -3.41 0.17 -2.19
CA ALA A 71 -4.11 -0.90 -2.91
C ALA A 71 -4.42 -2.09 -1.99
N VAL A 72 -3.44 -2.52 -1.20
CA VAL A 72 -3.57 -3.66 -0.27
C VAL A 72 -4.55 -3.33 0.87
N LEU A 73 -4.45 -2.14 1.45
CA LEU A 73 -5.37 -1.66 2.49
C LEU A 73 -6.80 -1.49 1.93
N GLY A 74 -6.94 -1.01 0.69
CA GLY A 74 -8.23 -0.86 0.01
C GLY A 74 -8.89 -2.22 -0.22
N ALA A 75 -8.11 -3.24 -0.57
CA ALA A 75 -8.60 -4.62 -0.66
C ALA A 75 -9.00 -5.18 0.72
N LYS A 76 -8.25 -4.85 1.79
CA LYS A 76 -8.49 -5.34 3.16
C LYS A 76 -9.73 -4.71 3.81
N PHE A 77 -9.89 -3.39 3.73
CA PHE A 77 -10.94 -2.64 4.43
C PHE A 77 -12.11 -2.21 3.54
N GLY A 78 -11.98 -2.37 2.22
CA GLY A 78 -12.96 -1.92 1.24
C GLY A 78 -12.88 -0.42 0.94
N ALA A 79 -13.46 -0.03 -0.20
CA ALA A 79 -13.43 1.35 -0.69
C ALA A 79 -14.09 2.36 0.27
N SER A 80 -15.06 1.92 1.09
CA SER A 80 -15.74 2.77 2.08
C SER A 80 -14.84 3.20 3.24
N ALA A 81 -13.71 2.52 3.46
CA ALA A 81 -12.74 2.88 4.49
C ALA A 81 -11.80 4.03 4.04
N ILE A 82 -11.76 4.34 2.74
CA ILE A 82 -10.97 5.44 2.22
C ILE A 82 -11.64 6.75 2.64
N PRO A 83 -10.90 7.69 3.27
CA PRO A 83 -11.46 8.96 3.66
C PRO A 83 -12.09 9.70 2.49
N ARG A 84 -13.37 10.02 2.61
CA ARG A 84 -14.14 10.70 1.56
C ARG A 84 -13.47 11.98 1.08
N ARG A 85 -12.86 12.74 2.00
CA ARG A 85 -12.10 13.97 1.70
C ARG A 85 -10.89 13.75 0.78
N TRP A 86 -10.34 12.53 0.71
CA TRP A 86 -9.27 12.19 -0.23
C TRP A 86 -9.83 11.88 -1.61
N ILE A 87 -10.93 11.12 -1.67
CA ILE A 87 -11.64 10.79 -2.92
C ILE A 87 -12.12 12.07 -3.61
N GLU A 88 -12.70 13.02 -2.86
CA GLU A 88 -13.19 14.30 -3.38
C GLU A 88 -12.08 15.19 -3.98
N ARG A 89 -10.81 14.88 -3.72
CA ARG A 89 -9.65 15.60 -4.26
C ARG A 89 -8.96 14.83 -5.39
N LEU A 90 -9.36 13.59 -5.65
CA LEU A 90 -8.76 12.73 -6.65
C LEU A 90 -9.30 13.10 -8.05
N PRO A 91 -8.43 13.40 -9.03
CA PRO A 91 -8.86 13.59 -10.40
C PRO A 91 -9.54 12.33 -10.93
N ASP A 92 -10.69 12.51 -11.58
CA ASP A 92 -11.46 11.42 -12.22
C ASP A 92 -11.79 10.24 -11.27
N ALA A 93 -12.13 10.53 -10.02
CA ALA A 93 -12.52 9.51 -9.04
C ALA A 93 -13.68 8.62 -9.53
N ASP A 94 -14.65 9.21 -10.23
CA ASP A 94 -15.79 8.50 -10.82
C ASP A 94 -15.34 7.54 -11.94
N GLY A 95 -14.41 7.98 -12.81
CA GLY A 95 -13.83 7.13 -13.85
C GLY A 95 -13.04 5.95 -13.29
N LEU A 96 -12.24 6.18 -12.24
CA LEU A 96 -11.51 5.12 -11.53
C LEU A 96 -12.47 4.11 -10.88
N LYS A 97 -13.54 4.58 -10.24
CA LYS A 97 -14.56 3.70 -9.67
C LYS A 97 -15.24 2.87 -10.76
N ALA A 98 -15.64 3.49 -11.86
CA ALA A 98 -16.27 2.80 -12.99
C ALA A 98 -15.34 1.76 -13.63
N LEU A 99 -14.02 2.03 -13.70
CA LEU A 99 -13.03 1.06 -14.14
C LEU A 99 -12.95 -0.13 -13.17
N ALA A 100 -12.88 0.13 -11.87
CA ALA A 100 -12.85 -0.92 -10.86
C ALA A 100 -14.10 -1.83 -10.92
N ASP A 101 -15.29 -1.24 -11.05
CA ASP A 101 -16.55 -1.96 -11.18
C ASP A 101 -16.54 -2.86 -12.44
N ARG A 102 -16.08 -2.35 -13.60
CA ARG A 102 -15.96 -3.15 -14.84
C ARG A 102 -14.96 -4.31 -14.73
N LEU A 103 -13.83 -4.10 -14.05
CA LEU A 103 -12.84 -5.17 -13.84
C LEU A 103 -13.39 -6.27 -12.94
N LEU A 104 -14.17 -5.90 -11.91
CA LEU A 104 -14.82 -6.85 -11.02
C LEU A 104 -15.88 -7.67 -11.75
N ASP A 105 -16.69 -7.03 -12.59
CA ASP A 105 -17.69 -7.71 -13.41
C ASP A 105 -17.02 -8.69 -14.40
N ALA A 106 -15.94 -8.26 -15.06
CA ALA A 106 -15.18 -9.11 -15.98
C ALA A 106 -14.51 -10.31 -15.29
N ALA A 107 -14.08 -10.17 -14.03
CA ALA A 107 -13.49 -11.26 -13.25
C ALA A 107 -14.53 -12.28 -12.75
N ARG A 108 -15.83 -11.93 -12.79
CA ARG A 108 -16.95 -12.79 -12.37
C ARG A 108 -17.64 -13.48 -13.53
N ALA A 109 -17.41 -13.03 -14.76
CA ALA A 109 -17.93 -13.62 -15.99
C ALA A 109 -17.15 -14.88 -16.38
#